data_AF-A0A924ZGG8-F1
#
_entry.id   AF-A0A924ZGG8-F1
#
_cell.length_a   1.000
_cell.length_b   1.000
_cell.length_c   1.000
_cell.angle_alpha   90.00
_cell.angle_beta   90.00
_cell.angle_gamma   90.00
#
_symmetry.space_group_name_H-M   'P 1'
#
loop_
_entity.id
_entity.type
_entity.pdbx_description
1 polymer ?
#
loop_
_entity_poly.entity_id
_entity_poly.type
_entity_poly.pdbx_seq_one_letter_code
_entity_poly.pdbx_strand_id
1 'polypeptide(L)'
;MNTNYDASLVFEFLSHTPEAALRKMLIDKTFTEIHFNMFMKILRSSNETQFCDHFYNSTYPKAKFNANEINLKEKFWDACVAALNSRGLLSPATPQKIAA
;
A
#
# COMPACT_ATOMS: atom_id res chain seq x y z
N MET A 1 -11.99 -4.71 -0.32
CA MET A 1 -11.32 -5.50 -1.38
C MET A 1 -10.86 -4.55 -2.47
N ASN A 2 -9.54 -4.48 -2.71
CA ASN A 2 -8.92 -3.49 -3.62
C ASN A 2 -8.52 -4.09 -4.97
N THR A 3 -9.22 -5.13 -5.42
CA THR A 3 -8.92 -5.90 -6.64
C THR A 3 -9.10 -5.12 -7.94
N ASN A 4 -9.58 -3.88 -7.86
CA ASN A 4 -9.76 -3.00 -9.01
C ASN A 4 -8.48 -2.22 -9.38
N TYR A 5 -7.41 -2.35 -8.60
CA TYR A 5 -6.17 -1.58 -8.78
C TYR A 5 -4.98 -2.51 -9.00
N ASP A 6 -4.01 -2.06 -9.79
CA ASP A 6 -2.78 -2.81 -10.04
C ASP A 6 -1.81 -2.69 -8.86
N ALA A 7 -1.86 -3.66 -7.94
CA ALA A 7 -0.99 -3.67 -6.76
C ALA A 7 0.48 -3.93 -7.09
N SER A 8 0.78 -4.56 -8.23
CA SER A 8 2.15 -4.83 -8.69
C SER A 8 2.85 -3.53 -9.09
N LEU A 9 2.19 -2.68 -9.89
CA LEU A 9 2.71 -1.36 -10.24
C LEU A 9 2.90 -0.46 -9.01
N VAL A 10 1.99 -0.55 -8.04
CA VAL A 10 2.13 0.15 -6.76
C VAL A 10 3.37 -0.36 -6.01
N PHE A 11 3.56 -1.67 -5.91
CA PHE A 11 4.73 -2.25 -5.24
C PHE A 11 6.05 -1.83 -5.90
N GLU A 12 6.11 -1.87 -7.24
CA GLU A 12 7.30 -1.45 -8.00
C GLU A 12 7.61 0.03 -7.77
N PHE A 13 6.60 0.90 -7.89
CA PHE A 13 6.74 2.34 -7.61
C PHE A 13 7.27 2.60 -6.21
N LEU A 14 6.69 1.95 -5.19
CA LEU A 14 7.09 2.13 -3.80
C LEU A 14 8.49 1.59 -3.52
N SER A 15 8.88 0.50 -4.17
CA SER A 15 10.19 -0.11 -4.00
C SER A 15 11.30 0.69 -4.67
N HIS A 16 10.99 1.37 -5.78
CA HIS A 16 11.96 2.16 -6.56
C HIS A 16 12.00 3.63 -6.15
N THR A 17 10.98 4.12 -5.44
CA THR A 17 10.93 5.51 -4.97
C THR A 17 11.60 5.65 -3.60
N PRO A 18 12.50 6.64 -3.40
CA PRO A 18 13.12 6.88 -2.11
C PRO A 18 12.10 7.14 -1.01
N GLU A 19 12.28 6.54 0.17
CA GLU A 19 11.39 6.68 1.32
C GLU A 19 11.13 8.14 1.71
N ALA A 20 12.14 9.01 1.61
CA ALA A 20 12.01 10.43 1.90
C ALA A 20 11.05 11.15 0.94
N ALA A 21 11.01 10.74 -0.32
CA ALA A 21 10.07 11.26 -1.32
C ALA A 21 8.66 10.70 -1.07
N LEU A 22 8.54 9.39 -0.83
CA LEU A 22 7.26 8.76 -0.49
C LEU A 22 6.65 9.37 0.76
N ARG A 23 7.46 9.66 1.78
CA ARG A 23 7.01 10.29 3.03
C ARG A 23 6.38 11.66 2.76
N LYS A 24 7.03 12.50 1.95
CA LYS A 24 6.50 13.82 1.57
C LYS A 24 5.26 13.72 0.68
N MET A 25 5.16 12.67 -0.12
CA MET A 25 4.08 12.47 -1.08
C MET A 25 2.82 11.91 -0.42
N LEU A 26 2.97 10.90 0.44
CA LEU A 26 1.87 10.13 1.01
C LEU A 26 1.39 10.68 2.36
N ILE A 27 2.27 11.30 3.17
CA ILE A 27 1.83 11.84 4.45
C ILE A 27 0.91 13.05 4.23
N ASP A 28 -0.29 12.96 4.81
CA ASP A 28 -1.24 14.06 4.88
C ASP A 28 -2.01 14.05 6.22
N LYS A 29 -3.16 14.73 6.29
CA LYS A 29 -4.00 14.76 7.51
C LYS A 29 -4.65 13.41 7.84
N THR A 30 -4.86 12.56 6.84
CA THR A 30 -5.55 11.26 6.92
C THR A 30 -4.54 10.12 6.99
N PHE A 31 -3.52 10.15 6.14
CA PHE A 31 -2.42 9.20 6.09
C PHE A 31 -1.24 9.75 6.89
N THR A 32 -1.25 9.48 8.19
CA THR A 32 -0.25 10.02 9.12
C THR A 32 1.08 9.29 9.05
N GLU A 33 2.08 9.80 9.77
CA GLU A 33 3.39 9.16 9.90
C GLU A 33 3.35 7.71 10.41
N ILE A 34 2.36 7.39 11.25
CA ILE A 34 2.17 6.02 11.75
C ILE A 34 1.74 5.10 10.60
N HIS A 35 0.85 5.57 9.72
CA HIS A 35 0.45 4.83 8.52
C HIS A 35 1.66 4.62 7.60
N PHE A 36 2.46 5.67 7.38
CA PHE A 36 3.64 5.58 6.53
C PHE A 36 4.65 4.56 7.06
N ASN A 37 4.97 4.60 8.35
CA ASN A 37 5.90 3.65 8.97
C ASN A 37 5.37 2.21 8.89
N MET A 38 4.07 2.02 9.11
CA MET A 38 3.42 0.73 8.96
C MET A 38 3.48 0.22 7.51
N PHE A 39 3.27 1.10 6.54
CA PHE A 39 3.31 0.78 5.12
C PHE A 39 4.69 0.34 4.67
N MET A 40 5.73 1.07 5.09
CA MET A 40 7.13 0.69 4.81
C MET A 40 7.53 -0.61 5.50
N LYS A 41 7.00 -0.89 6.69
CA LYS A 41 7.21 -2.19 7.34
C LYS A 41 6.57 -3.32 6.54
N ILE A 42 5.36 -3.13 6.01
CA ILE A 42 4.69 -4.12 5.15
C ILE A 42 5.52 -4.35 3.88
N LEU A 43 5.89 -3.27 3.18
CA LEU A 43 6.68 -3.33 1.95
C LEU A 43 8.01 -4.08 2.15
N ARG A 44 8.72 -3.81 3.25
CA ARG A 44 10.00 -4.48 3.57
C ARG A 44 9.85 -5.93 4.04
N SER A 45 8.69 -6.30 4.56
CA SER A 45 8.41 -7.65 5.09
C SER A 45 7.75 -8.56 4.06
N SER A 46 7.46 -8.04 2.87
CA SER A 46 6.75 -8.73 1.80
C SER A 46 7.53 -8.60 0.49
N ASN A 47 7.44 -9.61 -0.36
CA ASN A 47 7.78 -9.46 -1.78
C ASN A 47 6.55 -9.00 -2.56
N GLU A 48 6.69 -8.74 -3.85
CA GLU A 48 5.61 -8.25 -4.72
C GLU A 48 4.34 -9.11 -4.60
N THR A 49 4.46 -10.43 -4.76
CA THR A 49 3.32 -11.36 -4.68
C THR A 49 2.61 -11.28 -3.33
N GLN A 50 3.38 -11.32 -2.23
CA GLN A 50 2.83 -11.20 -0.88
C GLN A 50 2.18 -9.84 -0.64
N PHE A 51 2.78 -8.76 -1.15
CA PHE A 51 2.20 -7.42 -1.05
C PHE A 51 0.86 -7.34 -1.78
N CYS A 52 0.79 -7.86 -3.00
CA CYS A 52 -0.45 -7.93 -3.77
C CYS A 52 -1.54 -8.69 -3.01
N ASP A 53 -1.21 -9.86 -2.45
CA ASP A 53 -2.14 -10.63 -1.62
C ASP A 53 -2.61 -9.86 -0.38
N HIS A 54 -1.71 -9.17 0.30
CA HIS A 54 -2.04 -8.32 1.44
C HIS A 54 -2.91 -7.13 1.05
N PHE A 55 -2.63 -6.49 -0.07
CA PHE A 55 -3.37 -5.34 -0.59
C PHE A 55 -4.79 -5.72 -1.02
N TYR A 56 -4.96 -6.85 -1.72
CA TYR A 56 -6.26 -7.31 -2.21
C TYR A 56 -7.17 -7.84 -1.10
N ASN A 57 -6.59 -8.63 -0.19
CA ASN A 57 -7.32 -9.27 0.90
C ASN A 57 -7.35 -8.43 2.18
N SER A 58 -6.76 -7.23 2.16
CA SER A 58 -6.60 -6.36 3.34
C SER A 58 -5.93 -7.09 4.52
N THR A 59 -4.98 -7.99 4.23
CA THR A 59 -4.25 -8.76 5.25
C THR A 59 -2.89 -8.11 5.55
N TYR A 60 -2.12 -8.71 6.47
CA TYR A 60 -0.84 -8.16 6.91
C TYR A 60 0.23 -9.24 6.94
N PRO A 61 1.50 -8.90 6.64
CA PRO A 61 2.61 -9.82 6.78
C PRO A 61 2.83 -10.17 8.25
N LYS A 62 3.54 -11.27 8.51
CA LYS A 62 3.98 -11.68 9.85
C LYS A 62 5.13 -10.79 10.35
N ALA A 63 4.89 -9.48 10.43
CA ALA A 63 5.80 -8.49 10.98
C ALA A 63 5.39 -8.09 12.41
N LYS A 64 6.37 -7.67 13.23
CA LYS A 64 6.09 -7.13 14.56
C LYS A 64 5.53 -5.71 14.45
N PHE A 65 4.23 -5.56 14.66
CA PHE A 65 3.57 -4.26 14.75
C PHE A 65 3.54 -3.77 16.20
N ASN A 66 3.71 -2.48 16.41
CA ASN A 66 3.55 -1.83 17.72
C ASN A 66 2.07 -1.56 18.02
N ALA A 67 1.76 -1.13 19.24
CA ALA A 67 0.38 -0.88 19.68
C ALA A 67 -0.35 0.18 18.80
N ASN A 68 0.35 1.22 18.36
CA ASN A 68 -0.23 2.28 17.53
C ASN A 68 -0.57 1.78 16.12
N GLU A 69 0.29 0.95 15.53
CA GLU A 69 0.07 0.29 14.24
C GLU A 69 -1.08 -0.71 14.33
N ILE A 70 -1.18 -1.48 15.42
CA ILE A 70 -2.26 -2.45 15.64
C ILE A 70 -3.62 -1.75 15.67
N ASN A 71 -3.73 -0.63 16.38
CA ASN A 71 -4.97 0.15 16.45
C ASN A 71 -5.39 0.74 15.09
N LEU A 72 -4.46 0.88 14.14
CA LEU A 72 -4.75 1.39 12.80
C LEU A 72 -5.09 0.31 11.79
N LYS A 73 -4.85 -0.98 12.09
CA LYS A 73 -5.07 -2.08 11.13
C LYS A 73 -6.48 -2.15 10.56
N GLU A 74 -7.49 -1.70 11.28
CA GLU A 74 -8.87 -1.72 10.78
C GLU A 74 -9.10 -0.70 9.65
N LYS A 75 -8.38 0.43 9.65
CA LYS A 75 -8.58 1.54 8.71
C LYS A 75 -7.37 1.80 7.80
N PHE A 76 -6.28 1.09 8.03
CA PHE A 76 -5.01 1.31 7.35
C PHE A 76 -5.13 1.15 5.84
N TRP A 77 -5.73 0.05 5.37
CA TRP A 77 -5.86 -0.21 3.93
C TRP A 77 -6.76 0.83 3.24
N ASP A 78 -7.85 1.26 3.88
CA ASP A 78 -8.72 2.31 3.35
C ASP A 78 -7.98 3.65 3.23
N ALA A 79 -7.23 4.03 4.28
CA ALA A 79 -6.40 5.23 4.26
C ALA A 79 -5.29 5.15 3.22
N CYS A 80 -4.67 3.98 3.05
CA CYS A 80 -3.62 3.73 2.07
C CYS A 80 -4.16 3.87 0.64
N VAL A 81 -5.28 3.22 0.33
CA VAL A 81 -5.93 3.31 -0.98
C VAL A 81 -6.38 4.73 -1.26
N ALA A 82 -6.97 5.43 -0.29
CA ALA A 82 -7.35 6.83 -0.45
C ALA A 82 -6.13 7.73 -0.74
N ALA A 83 -5.03 7.53 -0.01
CA ALA A 83 -3.79 8.28 -0.23
C ALA A 83 -3.22 8.01 -1.64
N LEU A 84 -3.06 6.74 -2.01
CA LEU A 84 -2.54 6.35 -3.33
C LEU A 84 -3.46 6.85 -4.47
N ASN A 85 -4.78 6.76 -4.31
CA ASN A 85 -5.74 7.25 -5.28
C ASN A 85 -5.69 8.78 -5.44
N SER A 86 -5.58 9.52 -4.33
CA SER A 86 -5.50 10.99 -4.34
C SER A 86 -4.25 11.52 -5.06
N ARG A 87 -3.22 10.70 -5.15
CA ARG A 87 -1.95 11.01 -5.83
C ARG A 87 -1.87 10.45 -7.25
N GLY A 88 -2.92 9.77 -7.72
CA GLY A 88 -2.94 9.13 -9.04
C GLY A 88 -1.98 7.94 -9.17
N LEU A 89 -1.60 7.32 -8.04
CA LEU A 89 -0.69 6.17 -8.00
C LEU A 89 -1.43 4.84 -8.18
N LEU A 90 -2.75 4.85 -8.03
CA LEU A 90 -3.57 3.68 -8.34
C LEU A 90 -3.97 3.71 -9.81
N SER A 91 -3.34 2.86 -10.60
CA SER A 91 -3.84 2.53 -11.92
C SER A 91 -5.00 1.55 -11.76
N PRO A 92 -6.11 1.71 -12.51
CA PRO A 92 -7.10 0.66 -12.61
C PRO A 92 -6.37 -0.60 -13.08
N ALA A 93 -6.64 -1.74 -12.45
CA ALA A 93 -6.20 -3.02 -12.96
C ALA A 93 -6.83 -3.16 -14.34
N THR A 94 -6.09 -2.82 -15.40
CA THR A 94 -6.53 -3.12 -16.75
C THR A 94 -6.80 -4.61 -16.73
N PRO A 95 -8.04 -5.07 -17.01
CA PRO A 95 -8.22 -6.48 -17.32
C PRO A 95 -7.28 -6.70 -18.49
N GLN A 96 -6.20 -7.44 -18.27
CA GLN A 96 -5.24 -7.77 -19.31
C GLN A 96 -6.09 -8.35 -20.42
N LYS A 97 -6.33 -7.55 -21.46
CA LYS A 97 -7.08 -7.99 -22.62
C LYS A 97 -6.28 -9.18 -23.09
N ILE A 98 -6.86 -10.36 -22.97
CA ILE A 98 -6.44 -11.56 -23.65
C ILE A 98 -6.28 -11.10 -25.10
N ALA A 99 -5.04 -10.86 -25.52
CA ALA A 99 -4.76 -10.57 -26.91
C ALA A 99 -5.12 -11.84 -27.66
N ALA A 100 -6.01 -11.65 -28.64
CA ALA A 100 -6.68 -12.68 -29.42
C ALA A 100 -5.72 -13.59 -30.19
#